data_AF-A0A149S2S3-F1
#
_entry.id   AF-A0A149S2S3-F1
#
_cell.length_a   1.000
_cell.length_b   1.000
_cell.length_c   1.000
_cell.angle_alpha   90.00
_cell.angle_beta   90.00
_cell.angle_gamma   90.00
#
_symmetry.space_group_name_H-M   'P 1'
#
loop_
_entity.id
_entity.type
_entity.pdbx_description
1 polymer ?
#
loop_
_entity_poly.entity_id
_entity_poly.type
_entity_poly.pdbx_seq_one_letter_code
_entity_poly.pdbx_strand_id
1 'polypeptide(L)'
;PGSVLSENQHDPDAKGMKAPKGDVLYQFRKDVRTGQLPAVSWMAAPEHFSDHPTSAWYGAWYVSEVMNILTENPEVWKKTIFILTYDENDGYFDHGCSYAAPDPQRPETGRSSASIGADGLEYTTAEDEVRRGVPERLARSGPIGLGFRVPMVVASPWSRRGLVNSQLFDHSSTLRFLEHFVEKKFGTPVRETNISPWRRAICGDLTSCFHPHDEVAPSLNYLDRNTHLKAIEDARNRPMPGGFRSLSADEIAALKDQPDLLRQTVRQESGTRPACALPYELYCDGGIDVEHGQVSLTLGAGQSVHGERAAGAPFNVYDYRDGGRDMQAGTYAVAAGDRMDVTLPPADGLYDVAVHAPNGFYRVYREHADRVALRSTCHYDVGGKGKGRGIVLSLTNAGKAPLTVQYRVGDAGPLRTVVLKARGHQEIRLDLSASHQWYDVTLTSPEDLDFRHVLGGRMETGKITLTDPAMAG
;
A
#
# COMPACT_ATOMS: atom_id res chain seq x y z
N PRO A 1 -37.63 -5.11 22.43
CA PRO A 1 -38.09 -5.74 23.69
C PRO A 1 -38.51 -7.21 23.46
N GLY A 2 -37.58 -8.13 23.69
CA GLY A 2 -37.76 -9.56 23.57
C GLY A 2 -36.40 -10.21 23.79
N SER A 3 -36.20 -10.88 24.92
CA SER A 3 -34.91 -11.40 25.39
C SER A 3 -34.30 -12.41 24.40
N VAL A 4 -33.13 -12.09 23.85
CA VAL A 4 -32.42 -12.86 22.81
C VAL A 4 -31.57 -14.01 23.39
N LEU A 5 -31.62 -14.26 24.69
CA LEU A 5 -30.68 -15.13 25.38
C LEU A 5 -31.37 -16.36 25.99
N SER A 6 -30.80 -17.56 25.80
CA SER A 6 -31.18 -18.77 26.56
C SER A 6 -30.24 -18.99 27.74
N GLU A 7 -30.82 -19.35 28.88
CA GLU A 7 -30.08 -19.97 29.98
C GLU A 7 -29.81 -21.42 29.62
N ASN A 8 -28.58 -21.87 29.86
CA ASN A 8 -28.19 -23.25 29.73
C ASN A 8 -28.78 -24.02 30.93
N GLN A 9 -30.07 -24.37 30.87
CA GLN A 9 -30.82 -24.86 32.03
C GLN A 9 -30.44 -26.27 32.52
N HIS A 10 -29.45 -26.95 31.92
CA HIS A 10 -29.14 -28.36 32.22
C HIS A 10 -27.66 -28.64 32.54
N ASP A 11 -26.83 -27.63 32.78
CA ASP A 11 -25.44 -27.83 33.20
C ASP A 11 -25.15 -27.07 34.51
N PRO A 12 -25.03 -27.77 35.65
CA PRO A 12 -24.75 -27.14 36.95
C PRO A 12 -23.35 -26.51 37.05
N ASP A 13 -22.45 -26.76 36.08
CA ASP A 13 -21.11 -26.15 36.02
C ASP A 13 -21.01 -25.00 34.99
N ALA A 14 -22.10 -24.66 34.30
CA ALA A 14 -22.10 -23.61 33.28
C ALA A 14 -21.86 -22.22 33.89
N LYS A 15 -20.64 -21.69 33.71
CA LYS A 15 -20.28 -20.29 34.01
C LYS A 15 -20.97 -19.32 33.04
N GLY A 16 -22.27 -19.08 33.24
CA GLY A 16 -22.98 -17.85 32.84
C GLY A 16 -23.03 -17.45 31.35
N MET A 17 -22.48 -18.22 30.41
CA MET A 17 -22.52 -17.85 28.99
C MET A 17 -23.94 -18.01 28.43
N LYS A 18 -24.53 -16.90 28.01
CA LYS A 18 -25.88 -16.85 27.42
C LYS A 18 -25.76 -16.94 25.90
N ALA A 19 -26.26 -18.02 25.30
CA ALA A 19 -26.26 -18.19 23.85
C ALA A 19 -27.43 -17.43 23.20
N PRO A 20 -27.26 -16.87 21.99
CA PRO A 20 -28.38 -16.34 21.20
C PRO A 20 -29.43 -17.42 20.94
N LYS A 21 -30.71 -17.14 21.18
CA LYS A 21 -31.82 -18.07 20.91
C LYS A 21 -32.11 -18.34 19.44
N GLY A 22 -31.42 -17.67 18.50
CA GLY A 22 -31.73 -17.72 17.07
C GLY A 22 -30.50 -17.80 16.17
N ASP A 23 -30.71 -18.29 14.95
CA ASP A 23 -29.72 -18.28 13.87
C ASP A 23 -29.43 -16.84 13.46
N VAL A 24 -28.24 -16.34 13.82
CA VAL A 24 -27.76 -14.97 13.52
C VAL A 24 -27.69 -14.69 12.01
N LEU A 25 -27.70 -15.72 11.17
CA LEU A 25 -27.70 -15.64 9.71
C LEU A 25 -29.05 -16.01 9.09
N TYR A 26 -30.13 -16.19 9.88
CA TYR A 26 -31.43 -16.67 9.41
C TYR A 26 -31.96 -15.89 8.20
N GLN A 27 -32.01 -14.55 8.31
CA GLN A 27 -32.56 -13.69 7.26
C GLN A 27 -31.69 -13.72 6.01
N PHE A 28 -30.36 -13.61 6.16
CA PHE A 28 -29.41 -13.71 5.06
C PHE A 28 -29.54 -15.04 4.31
N ARG A 29 -29.62 -16.15 5.04
CA ARG A 29 -29.83 -17.49 4.49
C ARG A 29 -31.16 -17.59 3.72
N LYS A 30 -32.25 -17.07 4.29
CA LYS A 30 -33.55 -17.04 3.63
C LYS A 30 -33.50 -16.24 2.33
N ASP A 31 -32.86 -15.09 2.33
CA ASP A 31 -32.80 -14.20 1.16
C ASP A 31 -31.95 -14.81 0.04
N VAL A 32 -30.85 -15.50 0.37
CA VAL A 32 -30.07 -16.24 -0.63
C VAL A 32 -30.87 -17.41 -1.20
N ARG A 33 -31.52 -18.22 -0.37
CA ARG A 33 -32.34 -19.37 -0.84
C ARG A 33 -33.48 -18.98 -1.75
N THR A 34 -34.13 -17.87 -1.42
CA THR A 34 -35.31 -17.39 -2.16
C THR A 34 -34.94 -16.44 -3.31
N GLY A 35 -33.66 -16.13 -3.50
CA GLY A 35 -33.18 -15.21 -4.54
C GLY A 35 -33.55 -13.74 -4.28
N GLN A 36 -33.85 -13.39 -3.04
CA GLN A 36 -34.24 -12.04 -2.59
C GLN A 36 -33.10 -11.28 -1.89
N LEU A 37 -31.85 -11.74 -2.04
CA LEU A 37 -30.69 -11.03 -1.48
C LEU A 37 -30.67 -9.56 -1.97
N PRO A 38 -30.61 -8.57 -1.05
CA PRO A 38 -30.53 -7.17 -1.43
C PRO A 38 -29.33 -6.86 -2.34
N ALA A 39 -29.44 -5.81 -3.14
CA ALA A 39 -28.35 -5.36 -4.02
C ALA A 39 -27.06 -5.03 -3.25
N VAL A 40 -27.20 -4.53 -2.01
CA VAL A 40 -26.11 -4.28 -1.07
C VAL A 40 -26.53 -4.83 0.30
N SER A 41 -25.70 -5.68 0.89
CA SER A 41 -25.91 -6.27 2.21
C SER A 41 -24.69 -5.99 3.08
N TRP A 42 -24.86 -5.26 4.18
CA TRP A 42 -23.82 -5.04 5.19
C TRP A 42 -23.97 -6.07 6.29
N MET A 43 -22.89 -6.78 6.60
CA MET A 43 -22.87 -7.78 7.69
C MET A 43 -21.82 -7.40 8.70
N ALA A 44 -22.25 -7.13 9.93
CA ALA A 44 -21.39 -6.99 11.08
C ALA A 44 -21.53 -8.25 11.94
N ALA A 45 -20.43 -8.98 12.13
CA ALA A 45 -20.43 -10.14 13.01
C ALA A 45 -20.70 -9.70 14.46
N PRO A 46 -21.53 -10.41 15.23
CA PRO A 46 -21.59 -10.20 16.68
C PRO A 46 -20.20 -10.43 17.29
N GLU A 47 -19.86 -9.72 18.36
CA GLU A 47 -18.52 -9.73 18.98
C GLU A 47 -17.94 -11.14 19.16
N HIS A 48 -18.70 -12.08 19.75
CA HIS A 48 -18.26 -13.46 19.97
C HIS A 48 -18.09 -14.31 18.70
N PHE A 49 -18.58 -13.83 17.57
CA PHE A 49 -18.42 -14.43 16.23
C PHE A 49 -17.53 -13.59 15.32
N SER A 50 -16.84 -12.59 15.87
CA SER A 50 -15.85 -11.79 15.16
C SER A 50 -14.45 -12.36 15.36
N ASP A 51 -13.48 -11.76 14.68
CA ASP A 51 -12.05 -12.03 14.88
C ASP A 51 -11.41 -11.08 15.93
N HIS A 52 -12.23 -10.36 16.72
CA HIS A 52 -11.72 -9.51 17.79
C HIS A 52 -10.87 -10.33 18.78
N PRO A 53 -9.68 -9.88 19.22
CA PRO A 53 -8.73 -10.74 19.95
C PRO A 53 -9.24 -11.34 21.27
N THR A 54 -10.19 -10.67 21.94
CA THR A 54 -10.87 -11.22 23.13
C THR A 54 -11.85 -12.36 22.82
N SER A 55 -12.21 -12.55 21.54
CA SER A 55 -13.25 -13.44 21.04
C SER A 55 -12.91 -14.14 19.71
N ALA A 56 -11.64 -14.24 19.32
CA ALA A 56 -11.16 -14.69 18.00
C ALA A 56 -11.34 -16.21 17.72
N TRP A 57 -12.41 -16.81 18.21
CA TRP A 57 -12.64 -18.26 18.19
C TRP A 57 -13.55 -18.67 17.04
N TYR A 58 -14.48 -17.80 16.65
CA TYR A 58 -15.57 -18.14 15.72
C TYR A 58 -15.64 -17.24 14.50
N GLY A 59 -14.77 -16.24 14.33
CA GLY A 59 -14.77 -15.38 13.13
C GLY A 59 -14.55 -16.16 11.84
N ALA A 60 -13.53 -17.02 11.80
CA ALA A 60 -13.32 -17.93 10.66
C ALA A 60 -14.53 -18.84 10.37
N TRP A 61 -15.22 -19.32 11.41
CA TRP A 61 -16.46 -20.10 11.25
C TRP A 61 -17.59 -19.24 10.68
N TYR A 62 -17.77 -18.03 11.19
CA TYR A 62 -18.81 -17.10 10.73
C TYR A 62 -18.62 -16.76 9.24
N VAL A 63 -17.39 -16.45 8.83
CA VAL A 63 -17.04 -16.22 7.41
C VAL A 63 -17.29 -17.48 6.58
N SER A 64 -16.92 -18.67 7.08
CA SER A 64 -17.21 -19.93 6.39
C SER A 64 -18.71 -20.16 6.20
N GLU A 65 -19.54 -19.88 7.21
CA GLU A 65 -20.99 -20.04 7.11
C GLU A 65 -21.61 -19.06 6.12
N VAL A 66 -21.15 -17.81 6.11
CA VAL A 66 -21.52 -16.82 5.10
C VAL A 66 -21.22 -17.33 3.69
N MET A 67 -20.02 -17.86 3.47
CA MET A 67 -19.62 -18.41 2.17
C MET A 67 -20.42 -19.66 1.79
N ASN A 68 -20.71 -20.55 2.74
CA ASN A 68 -21.57 -21.71 2.53
C ASN A 68 -22.98 -21.28 2.09
N ILE A 69 -23.57 -20.29 2.78
CA ILE A 69 -24.88 -19.74 2.43
C ILE A 69 -24.86 -19.17 1.01
N LEU A 70 -23.88 -18.31 0.68
CA LEU A 70 -23.79 -17.70 -0.64
C LEU A 70 -23.64 -18.74 -1.76
N THR A 71 -22.83 -19.77 -1.53
CA THR A 71 -22.53 -20.79 -2.54
C THR A 71 -23.57 -21.90 -2.64
N GLU A 72 -24.51 -22.02 -1.69
CA GLU A 72 -25.63 -22.98 -1.77
C GLU A 72 -26.62 -22.64 -2.90
N ASN A 73 -26.65 -21.38 -3.34
CA ASN A 73 -27.45 -20.93 -4.49
C ASN A 73 -26.54 -20.41 -5.61
N PRO A 74 -26.19 -21.24 -6.62
CA PRO A 74 -25.32 -20.84 -7.73
C PRO A 74 -25.82 -19.64 -8.53
N GLU A 75 -27.14 -19.44 -8.62
CA GLU A 75 -27.74 -18.32 -9.35
C GLU A 75 -27.53 -16.98 -8.63
N VAL A 76 -27.37 -17.00 -7.30
CA VAL A 76 -26.99 -15.83 -6.50
C VAL A 76 -25.47 -15.66 -6.56
N TRP A 77 -24.70 -16.71 -6.30
CA TRP A 77 -23.24 -16.61 -6.26
C TRP A 77 -22.62 -16.08 -7.56
N LYS A 78 -23.10 -16.55 -8.72
CA LYS A 78 -22.54 -16.15 -10.03
C LYS A 78 -22.63 -14.65 -10.34
N LYS A 79 -23.40 -13.89 -9.54
CA LYS A 79 -23.57 -12.44 -9.65
C LYS A 79 -23.24 -11.68 -8.37
N THR A 80 -22.53 -12.30 -7.43
CA THR A 80 -22.22 -11.73 -6.11
C THR A 80 -20.76 -11.31 -6.01
N ILE A 81 -20.52 -10.21 -5.31
CA ILE A 81 -19.20 -9.77 -4.84
C ILE A 81 -19.23 -9.83 -3.32
N PHE A 82 -18.42 -10.69 -2.73
CA PHE A 82 -18.22 -10.75 -1.28
C PHE A 82 -16.94 -9.99 -0.93
N ILE A 83 -17.04 -9.01 -0.03
CA ILE A 83 -15.92 -8.23 0.49
C ILE A 83 -15.83 -8.49 1.99
N LEU A 84 -14.72 -9.08 2.42
CA LEU A 84 -14.35 -9.20 3.83
C LEU A 84 -13.33 -8.11 4.15
N THR A 85 -13.57 -7.36 5.21
CA THR A 85 -12.62 -6.38 5.76
C THR A 85 -12.76 -6.31 7.27
N TYR A 86 -11.86 -5.59 7.91
CA TYR A 86 -11.80 -5.39 9.35
C TYR A 86 -11.95 -3.90 9.63
N ASP A 87 -12.57 -3.54 10.74
CA ASP A 87 -12.71 -2.14 11.14
C ASP A 87 -11.37 -1.53 11.58
N GLU A 88 -10.52 -2.31 12.26
CA GLU A 88 -9.23 -1.89 12.79
C GLU A 88 -8.22 -3.07 12.95
N ASN A 89 -7.04 -2.85 13.58
CA ASN A 89 -5.94 -3.82 13.67
C ASN A 89 -5.55 -4.23 15.11
N ASP A 90 -6.35 -3.87 16.10
CA ASP A 90 -6.21 -3.99 17.55
C ASP A 90 -4.89 -3.45 18.12
N GLY A 91 -4.24 -2.53 17.40
CA GLY A 91 -2.94 -1.98 17.77
C GLY A 91 -1.76 -2.94 17.61
N TYR A 92 -1.94 -4.08 16.94
CA TYR A 92 -0.83 -4.97 16.60
C TYR A 92 0.15 -4.31 15.62
N PHE A 93 1.42 -4.71 15.70
CA PHE A 93 2.45 -4.21 14.80
C PHE A 93 2.15 -4.56 13.33
N ASP A 94 2.15 -3.54 12.47
CA ASP A 94 2.20 -3.66 11.02
C ASP A 94 3.42 -2.89 10.51
N HIS A 95 4.15 -3.46 9.56
CA HIS A 95 5.37 -2.86 9.02
C HIS A 95 5.08 -1.81 7.93
N GLY A 96 3.85 -1.75 7.43
CA GLY A 96 3.43 -0.81 6.41
C GLY A 96 3.31 0.59 7.01
N CYS A 97 4.18 1.51 6.57
CA CYS A 97 4.02 2.92 6.89
C CYS A 97 2.71 3.43 6.29
N SER A 98 1.91 4.11 7.10
CA SER A 98 0.68 4.73 6.61
C SER A 98 0.97 5.97 5.77
N TYR A 99 -0.03 6.37 4.97
CA TYR A 99 -0.03 7.61 4.22
C TYR A 99 -1.08 8.53 4.82
N ALA A 100 -0.67 9.74 5.18
CA ALA A 100 -1.54 10.71 5.82
C ALA A 100 -1.57 12.02 5.05
N ALA A 101 -2.67 12.76 5.20
CA ALA A 101 -2.73 14.11 4.68
C ALA A 101 -1.71 15.02 5.38
N PRO A 102 -1.12 15.99 4.65
CA PRO A 102 -0.17 16.93 5.22
C PRO A 102 -0.85 17.86 6.22
N ASP A 103 -0.06 18.39 7.14
CA ASP A 103 -0.49 19.47 8.03
C ASP A 103 -0.56 20.79 7.23
N PRO A 104 -1.76 21.38 7.05
CA PRO A 104 -1.92 22.60 6.25
C PRO A 104 -1.20 23.81 6.84
N GLN A 105 -0.86 23.78 8.14
CA GLN A 105 -0.16 24.87 8.83
C GLN A 105 1.37 24.69 8.80
N ARG A 106 1.85 23.52 8.34
CA ARG A 106 3.27 23.16 8.32
C ARG A 106 3.68 22.66 6.93
N PRO A 107 3.74 23.54 5.91
CA PRO A 107 4.06 23.16 4.54
C PRO A 107 5.46 22.54 4.38
N GLU A 108 6.36 22.76 5.34
CA GLU A 108 7.66 22.09 5.40
C GLU A 108 7.57 20.59 5.71
N THR A 109 6.41 20.12 6.14
CA THR A 109 6.11 18.69 6.42
C THR A 109 5.23 18.03 5.36
N GLY A 110 4.98 18.71 4.24
CA GLY A 110 4.14 18.14 3.19
C GLY A 110 3.11 19.11 2.63
N ARG A 111 2.51 18.71 1.50
CA ARG A 111 1.40 19.42 0.84
C ARG A 111 0.72 18.55 -0.21
N SER A 112 -0.47 18.97 -0.64
CA SER A 112 -1.17 18.34 -1.77
C SER A 112 -0.93 19.11 -3.07
N SER A 113 -1.02 18.43 -4.21
CA SER A 113 -1.03 19.09 -5.51
C SER A 113 -2.29 19.94 -5.67
N ALA A 114 -2.17 21.07 -6.37
CA ALA A 114 -3.23 22.08 -6.41
C ALA A 114 -4.57 21.57 -6.94
N SER A 115 -4.58 20.56 -7.82
CA SER A 115 -5.82 20.01 -8.38
C SER A 115 -6.62 19.16 -7.38
N ILE A 116 -6.00 18.68 -6.29
CA ILE A 116 -6.71 18.02 -5.18
C ILE A 116 -7.64 19.04 -4.48
N GLY A 117 -7.26 20.31 -4.45
CA GLY A 117 -8.02 21.37 -3.80
C GLY A 117 -7.35 21.85 -2.50
N ALA A 118 -8.12 22.53 -1.66
CA ALA A 118 -7.59 23.12 -0.43
C ALA A 118 -7.12 22.05 0.56
N ASP A 119 -5.93 22.25 1.12
CA ASP A 119 -5.41 21.44 2.22
C ASP A 119 -6.27 21.60 3.49
N GLY A 120 -6.18 20.61 4.38
CA GLY A 120 -6.82 20.65 5.70
C GLY A 120 -8.18 19.95 5.83
N LEU A 121 -8.82 19.52 4.74
CA LEU A 121 -10.07 18.72 4.83
C LEU A 121 -9.86 17.33 5.43
N GLU A 122 -8.63 16.83 5.43
CA GLU A 122 -8.22 15.55 6.02
C GLU A 122 -7.41 15.74 7.32
N TYR A 123 -7.50 16.92 7.94
CA TYR A 123 -6.76 17.26 9.15
C TYR A 123 -7.72 17.85 10.19
N THR A 124 -7.62 17.40 11.44
CA THR A 124 -8.37 17.95 12.57
C THR A 124 -7.43 18.68 13.51
N THR A 125 -7.89 19.78 14.09
CA THR A 125 -7.14 20.50 15.13
C THR A 125 -7.64 20.13 16.52
N ALA A 126 -6.80 20.33 17.54
CA ALA A 126 -7.24 20.18 18.94
C ALA A 126 -8.42 21.10 19.26
N GLU A 127 -8.49 22.30 18.65
CA GLU A 127 -9.62 23.22 18.80
C GLU A 127 -10.92 22.65 18.22
N ASP A 128 -10.86 21.93 17.09
CA ASP A 128 -12.01 21.25 16.51
C ASP A 128 -12.54 20.17 17.45
N GLU A 129 -11.65 19.38 18.06
CA GLU A 129 -12.02 18.35 19.03
C GLU A 129 -12.61 18.92 20.31
N VAL A 130 -12.02 20.00 20.85
CA VAL A 130 -12.56 20.71 22.03
C VAL A 130 -13.96 21.26 21.72
N ARG A 131 -14.17 21.84 20.53
CA ARG A 131 -15.50 22.31 20.09
C ARG A 131 -16.53 21.18 20.02
N ARG A 132 -16.08 19.93 19.79
CA ARG A 132 -16.91 18.71 19.83
C ARG A 132 -17.06 18.11 21.22
N GLY A 133 -16.48 18.72 22.25
CA GLY A 133 -16.62 18.32 23.65
C GLY A 133 -15.50 17.38 24.15
N VAL A 134 -14.43 17.18 23.39
CA VAL A 134 -13.25 16.44 23.87
C VAL A 134 -12.55 17.29 24.94
N PRO A 135 -12.27 16.77 26.15
CA PRO A 135 -11.52 17.51 27.15
C PRO A 135 -10.16 17.97 26.62
N GLU A 136 -9.77 19.22 26.88
CA GLU A 136 -8.55 19.83 26.34
C GLU A 136 -7.29 18.96 26.50
N ARG A 137 -7.14 18.29 27.66
CA ARG A 137 -6.02 17.36 27.92
C ARG A 137 -5.94 16.17 26.96
N LEU A 138 -7.07 15.78 26.37
CA LEU A 138 -7.21 14.67 25.43
C LEU A 138 -7.27 15.13 23.97
N ALA A 139 -7.54 16.41 23.71
CA ALA A 139 -7.65 16.94 22.36
C ALA A 139 -6.29 16.88 21.63
N ARG A 140 -6.32 16.57 20.34
CA ARG A 140 -5.13 16.41 19.49
C ARG A 140 -5.34 17.09 18.14
N SER A 141 -4.23 17.61 17.59
CA SER A 141 -4.16 18.00 16.18
C SER A 141 -3.49 16.87 15.40
N GLY A 142 -4.01 16.57 14.21
CA GLY A 142 -3.42 15.56 13.35
C GLY A 142 -4.28 15.21 12.15
N PRO A 143 -3.73 14.41 11.22
CA PRO A 143 -4.49 13.89 10.10
C PRO A 143 -5.60 12.94 10.60
N ILE A 144 -6.75 12.96 9.92
CA ILE A 144 -7.87 12.04 10.20
C ILE A 144 -7.51 10.60 9.81
N GLY A 145 -6.59 10.43 8.87
CA GLY A 145 -6.07 9.15 8.41
C GLY A 145 -5.03 9.34 7.30
N LEU A 146 -4.60 8.28 6.63
CA LEU A 146 -5.04 6.90 6.82
C LEU A 146 -4.49 6.31 8.13
N GLY A 147 -5.22 5.35 8.69
CA GLY A 147 -4.84 4.66 9.91
C GLY A 147 -3.89 3.48 9.66
N PHE A 148 -3.98 2.48 10.52
CA PHE A 148 -3.26 1.22 10.35
C PHE A 148 -3.80 0.41 9.18
N ARG A 149 -2.94 -0.40 8.55
CA ARG A 149 -3.36 -1.32 7.50
C ARG A 149 -4.21 -2.44 8.09
N VAL A 150 -5.28 -2.78 7.41
CA VAL A 150 -6.14 -3.92 7.73
C VAL A 150 -6.29 -4.85 6.52
N PRO A 151 -6.57 -6.15 6.73
CA PRO A 151 -6.82 -7.06 5.63
C PRO A 151 -8.10 -6.71 4.86
N MET A 152 -8.08 -6.94 3.55
CA MET A 152 -9.28 -6.97 2.72
C MET A 152 -9.21 -8.16 1.76
N VAL A 153 -10.29 -8.94 1.69
CA VAL A 153 -10.42 -10.07 0.77
C VAL A 153 -11.66 -9.87 -0.08
N VAL A 154 -11.50 -9.97 -1.40
CA VAL A 154 -12.61 -9.91 -2.36
C VAL A 154 -12.80 -11.28 -3.02
N ALA A 155 -13.93 -11.93 -2.73
CA ALA A 155 -14.31 -13.21 -3.34
C ALA A 155 -15.49 -13.01 -4.28
N SER A 156 -15.28 -13.28 -5.57
CA SER A 156 -16.29 -13.09 -6.60
C SER A 156 -15.94 -13.88 -7.87
N PRO A 157 -16.92 -14.22 -8.73
CA PRO A 157 -16.65 -14.66 -10.10
C PRO A 157 -15.78 -13.71 -10.93
N TRP A 158 -15.64 -12.44 -10.52
CA TRP A 158 -14.80 -11.42 -11.16
C TRP A 158 -13.44 -11.16 -10.48
N SER A 159 -13.11 -11.88 -9.39
CA SER A 159 -11.82 -11.77 -8.68
C SER A 159 -11.03 -13.10 -8.66
N ARG A 160 -11.28 -13.98 -9.63
CA ARG A 160 -10.64 -15.30 -9.74
C ARG A 160 -9.12 -15.18 -9.94
N ARG A 161 -8.38 -16.28 -9.66
CA ARG A 161 -6.91 -16.46 -9.81
C ARG A 161 -6.06 -16.03 -8.60
N GLY A 162 -6.68 -15.62 -7.49
CA GLY A 162 -5.95 -15.31 -6.25
C GLY A 162 -4.96 -14.16 -6.42
N LEU A 163 -5.41 -13.09 -7.08
CA LEU A 163 -4.57 -11.92 -7.33
C LEU A 163 -4.35 -11.11 -6.04
N VAL A 164 -3.19 -10.49 -5.95
CA VAL A 164 -2.87 -9.46 -4.97
C VAL A 164 -3.08 -8.08 -5.60
N ASN A 165 -3.85 -7.23 -4.94
CA ASN A 165 -4.03 -5.83 -5.33
C ASN A 165 -3.27 -4.93 -4.35
N SER A 166 -2.32 -4.15 -4.88
CA SER A 166 -1.49 -3.22 -4.10
C SER A 166 -1.83 -1.74 -4.36
N GLN A 167 -3.01 -1.46 -4.93
CA GLN A 167 -3.57 -0.11 -4.91
C GLN A 167 -3.93 0.26 -3.48
N LEU A 168 -3.61 1.50 -3.10
CA LEU A 168 -3.99 2.03 -1.80
C LEU A 168 -5.50 2.19 -1.73
N PHE A 169 -6.10 1.55 -0.72
CA PHE A 169 -7.53 1.66 -0.41
C PHE A 169 -7.69 2.05 1.06
N ASP A 170 -8.85 2.61 1.38
CA ASP A 170 -9.31 2.81 2.74
C ASP A 170 -10.78 2.37 2.87
N HIS A 171 -11.38 2.53 4.05
CA HIS A 171 -12.78 2.14 4.26
C HIS A 171 -13.77 2.89 3.37
N SER A 172 -13.40 4.10 2.91
CA SER A 172 -14.21 4.87 1.95
C SER A 172 -14.19 4.27 0.54
N SER A 173 -13.18 3.46 0.19
CA SER A 173 -13.09 2.78 -1.10
C SER A 173 -14.29 1.87 -1.38
N THR A 174 -14.91 1.27 -0.35
CA THR A 174 -16.15 0.48 -0.50
C THR A 174 -17.33 1.36 -0.92
N LEU A 175 -17.44 2.57 -0.35
CA LEU A 175 -18.50 3.52 -0.74
C LEU A 175 -18.27 4.01 -2.17
N ARG A 176 -17.02 4.30 -2.55
CA ARG A 176 -16.68 4.69 -3.93
C ARG A 176 -16.93 3.57 -4.94
N PHE A 177 -16.71 2.31 -4.54
CA PHE A 177 -17.10 1.17 -5.36
C PHE A 177 -18.62 1.16 -5.58
N LEU A 178 -19.42 1.43 -4.56
CA LEU A 178 -20.87 1.51 -4.68
C LEU A 178 -21.32 2.68 -5.56
N GLU A 179 -20.68 3.86 -5.48
CA GLU A 179 -20.90 4.97 -6.43
C GLU A 179 -20.72 4.47 -7.88
N HIS A 180 -19.56 3.88 -8.16
CA HIS A 180 -19.23 3.34 -9.48
C HIS A 180 -20.23 2.28 -9.92
N PHE A 181 -20.53 1.31 -9.05
CA PHE A 181 -21.43 0.20 -9.36
C PHE A 181 -22.84 0.69 -9.65
N VAL A 182 -23.40 1.59 -8.84
CA VAL A 182 -24.76 2.11 -9.01
C VAL A 182 -24.86 2.92 -10.30
N GLU A 183 -23.88 3.79 -10.56
CA GLU A 183 -23.84 4.57 -11.79
C GLU A 183 -23.75 3.67 -13.02
N LYS A 184 -22.82 2.71 -13.04
CA LYS A 184 -22.63 1.83 -14.21
C LYS A 184 -23.80 0.86 -14.42
N LYS A 185 -24.41 0.35 -13.35
CA LYS A 185 -25.49 -0.65 -13.44
C LYS A 185 -26.86 -0.05 -13.68
N PHE A 186 -27.15 1.08 -13.04
CA PHE A 186 -28.49 1.69 -13.04
C PHE A 186 -28.55 3.04 -13.76
N GLY A 187 -27.43 3.54 -14.29
CA GLY A 187 -27.37 4.85 -14.94
C GLY A 187 -27.66 6.02 -13.99
N THR A 188 -27.58 5.79 -12.68
CA THR A 188 -27.93 6.78 -11.66
C THR A 188 -26.65 7.29 -11.01
N PRO A 189 -26.26 8.55 -11.22
CA PRO A 189 -25.07 9.10 -10.58
C PRO A 189 -25.34 9.23 -9.08
N VAL A 190 -24.49 8.59 -8.27
CA VAL A 190 -24.50 8.68 -6.81
C VAL A 190 -23.12 9.12 -6.35
N ARG A 191 -23.08 10.01 -5.35
CA ARG A 191 -21.82 10.51 -4.79
C ARG A 191 -21.96 10.74 -3.29
N GLU A 192 -21.11 10.09 -2.51
CA GLU A 192 -20.90 10.36 -1.09
C GLU A 192 -20.11 11.66 -0.94
N THR A 193 -20.79 12.71 -0.48
CA THR A 193 -20.23 14.06 -0.41
C THR A 193 -19.25 14.25 0.75
N ASN A 194 -19.24 13.34 1.73
CA ASN A 194 -18.32 13.38 2.87
C ASN A 194 -16.92 12.83 2.56
N ILE A 195 -16.71 12.18 1.41
CA ILE A 195 -15.36 11.73 1.00
C ILE A 195 -14.62 12.92 0.41
N SER A 196 -13.56 13.35 1.10
CA SER A 196 -12.78 14.52 0.72
C SER A 196 -12.14 14.39 -0.67
N PRO A 197 -11.78 15.51 -1.30
CA PRO A 197 -10.99 15.51 -2.53
C PRO A 197 -9.66 14.75 -2.38
N TRP A 198 -8.99 14.86 -1.23
CA TRP A 198 -7.73 14.15 -0.95
C TRP A 198 -7.92 12.63 -0.99
N ARG A 199 -8.91 12.09 -0.26
CA ARG A 199 -9.23 10.65 -0.31
C ARG A 199 -9.61 10.20 -1.71
N ARG A 200 -10.34 11.03 -2.45
CA ARG A 200 -10.74 10.74 -3.84
C ARG A 200 -9.55 10.66 -4.80
N ALA A 201 -8.55 11.53 -4.61
CA ALA A 201 -7.34 11.56 -5.43
C ALA A 201 -6.40 10.38 -5.12
N ILE A 202 -6.34 9.95 -3.87
CA ILE A 202 -5.27 9.09 -3.34
C ILE A 202 -5.69 7.64 -3.12
N CYS A 203 -6.89 7.41 -2.59
CA CYS A 203 -7.42 6.06 -2.41
C CYS A 203 -8.07 5.56 -3.72
N GLY A 204 -8.11 4.26 -3.95
CA GLY A 204 -8.86 3.68 -5.06
C GLY A 204 -10.35 3.48 -4.74
N ASP A 205 -11.09 2.96 -5.71
CA ASP A 205 -12.54 2.68 -5.64
C ASP A 205 -12.85 1.17 -5.74
N LEU A 206 -11.86 0.31 -5.44
CA LEU A 206 -11.88 -1.15 -5.55
C LEU A 206 -12.08 -1.72 -6.97
N THR A 207 -12.27 -0.90 -8.01
CA THR A 207 -12.56 -1.43 -9.35
C THR A 207 -11.38 -2.23 -9.94
N SER A 208 -10.14 -1.91 -9.56
CA SER A 208 -8.93 -2.63 -9.97
C SER A 208 -8.82 -4.07 -9.41
N CYS A 209 -9.65 -4.43 -8.43
CA CYS A 209 -9.77 -5.80 -7.92
C CYS A 209 -10.50 -6.73 -8.89
N PHE A 210 -11.20 -6.20 -9.89
CA PHE A 210 -12.06 -6.96 -10.78
C PHE A 210 -11.48 -7.07 -12.19
N HIS A 211 -11.68 -8.25 -12.77
CA HIS A 211 -11.29 -8.55 -14.14
C HIS A 211 -12.45 -9.26 -14.85
N PRO A 212 -12.50 -9.23 -16.20
CA PRO A 212 -13.47 -10.02 -16.94
C PRO A 212 -13.46 -11.48 -16.48
N HIS A 213 -14.64 -12.08 -16.41
CA HIS A 213 -14.77 -13.47 -15.98
C HIS A 213 -13.93 -14.39 -16.86
N ASP A 214 -13.07 -15.16 -16.22
CA ASP A 214 -12.29 -16.24 -16.84
C ASP A 214 -12.99 -17.56 -16.51
N GLU A 215 -13.25 -18.38 -17.53
CA GLU A 215 -13.91 -19.68 -17.38
C GLU A 215 -13.03 -20.70 -16.65
N VAL A 216 -11.69 -20.56 -16.75
CA VAL A 216 -10.76 -21.54 -16.17
C VAL A 216 -10.67 -21.38 -14.65
N ALA A 217 -11.23 -22.36 -13.93
CA ALA A 217 -11.04 -22.46 -12.48
C ALA A 217 -9.62 -22.96 -12.17
N PRO A 218 -8.83 -22.26 -11.34
CA PRO A 218 -7.62 -22.87 -10.81
C PRO A 218 -7.99 -24.10 -9.96
N SER A 219 -7.21 -25.17 -10.07
CA SER A 219 -7.31 -26.28 -9.13
C SER A 219 -6.82 -25.80 -7.77
N LEU A 220 -7.69 -25.84 -6.76
CA LEU A 220 -7.36 -25.49 -5.39
C LEU A 220 -7.42 -26.74 -4.54
N ASN A 221 -6.39 -26.96 -3.73
CA ASN A 221 -6.45 -27.98 -2.69
C ASN A 221 -7.35 -27.47 -1.57
N TYR A 222 -8.34 -28.27 -1.19
CA TYR A 222 -9.13 -27.96 -0.01
C TYR A 222 -8.22 -28.04 1.23
N LEU A 223 -8.37 -27.08 2.12
CA LEU A 223 -7.71 -27.13 3.43
C LEU A 223 -8.30 -28.29 4.24
N ASP A 224 -7.45 -29.02 4.95
CA ASP A 224 -7.93 -29.99 5.93
C ASP A 224 -8.51 -29.24 7.13
N ARG A 225 -9.84 -29.23 7.22
CA ARG A 225 -10.58 -28.50 8.26
C ARG A 225 -10.10 -28.86 9.66
N ASN A 226 -9.89 -30.15 9.94
CA ASN A 226 -9.54 -30.60 11.29
C ASN A 226 -8.12 -30.16 11.68
N THR A 227 -7.19 -30.12 10.72
CA THR A 227 -5.84 -29.59 10.89
C THR A 227 -5.87 -28.09 11.17
N HIS A 228 -6.72 -27.34 10.46
CA HIS A 228 -6.89 -25.90 10.71
C HIS A 228 -7.51 -25.61 12.08
N LEU A 229 -8.56 -26.36 12.47
CA LEU A 229 -9.17 -26.23 13.80
C LEU A 229 -8.18 -26.55 14.92
N LYS A 230 -7.35 -27.59 14.77
CA LYS A 230 -6.26 -27.88 15.70
C LYS A 230 -5.25 -26.74 15.78
N ALA A 231 -4.89 -26.13 14.65
CA ALA A 231 -3.97 -25.00 14.65
C ALA A 231 -4.53 -23.76 15.40
N ILE A 232 -5.85 -23.50 15.28
CA ILE A 232 -6.53 -22.45 16.05
C ILE A 232 -6.51 -22.78 17.55
N GLU A 233 -6.82 -24.03 17.92
CA GLU A 233 -6.78 -24.50 19.31
C GLU A 233 -5.37 -24.43 19.90
N ASP A 234 -4.35 -24.81 19.13
CA ASP A 234 -2.95 -24.69 19.53
C ASP A 234 -2.53 -23.23 19.70
N ALA A 235 -3.07 -22.33 18.87
CA ALA A 235 -2.81 -20.90 18.96
C ALA A 235 -3.46 -20.23 20.18
N ARG A 236 -4.63 -20.73 20.62
CA ARG A 236 -5.40 -20.19 21.77
C ARG A 236 -4.57 -20.02 23.03
N ASN A 237 -3.71 -20.99 23.31
CA ASN A 237 -2.91 -21.02 24.53
C ASN A 237 -1.46 -20.56 24.30
N ARG A 238 -1.14 -20.05 23.10
CA ARG A 238 0.19 -19.48 22.88
C ARG A 238 0.34 -18.24 23.75
N PRO A 239 1.46 -18.09 24.47
CA PRO A 239 1.75 -16.83 25.09
C PRO A 239 1.85 -15.74 24.02
N MET A 240 1.57 -14.51 24.42
CA MET A 240 1.88 -13.35 23.57
C MET A 240 3.32 -13.47 23.04
N PRO A 241 3.57 -13.09 21.77
CA PRO A 241 4.91 -13.10 21.21
C PRO A 241 5.91 -12.44 22.18
N GLY A 242 6.93 -13.20 22.57
CA GLY A 242 7.94 -12.81 23.55
C GLY A 242 9.33 -13.26 23.09
N GLY A 243 10.37 -12.94 23.87
CA GLY A 243 11.75 -13.28 23.51
C GLY A 243 12.35 -12.38 22.41
N PHE A 244 11.69 -11.27 22.07
CA PHE A 244 12.33 -10.20 21.32
C PHE A 244 13.38 -9.52 22.20
N ARG A 245 14.52 -9.20 21.59
CA ARG A 245 15.56 -8.37 22.19
C ARG A 245 15.96 -7.32 21.18
N SER A 246 16.39 -6.17 21.68
CA SER A 246 17.09 -5.22 20.82
C SER A 246 18.37 -5.88 20.30
N LEU A 247 18.64 -5.68 19.02
CA LEU A 247 19.93 -6.02 18.42
C LEU A 247 20.98 -5.04 18.93
N SER A 248 22.20 -5.52 19.19
CA SER A 248 23.33 -4.65 19.50
C SER A 248 23.78 -3.86 18.26
N ALA A 249 24.54 -2.79 18.45
CA ALA A 249 25.09 -2.02 17.33
C ALA A 249 25.96 -2.89 16.40
N ASP A 250 26.74 -3.81 16.97
CA ASP A 250 27.59 -4.74 16.21
C ASP A 250 26.77 -5.74 15.40
N GLU A 251 25.66 -6.22 15.95
CA GLU A 251 24.75 -7.11 15.23
C GLU A 251 24.05 -6.39 14.09
N ILE A 252 23.61 -5.15 14.32
CA ILE A 252 23.03 -4.30 13.29
C ILE A 252 24.05 -4.05 12.18
N ALA A 253 25.30 -3.74 12.52
CA ALA A 253 26.37 -3.54 11.55
C ALA A 253 26.64 -4.82 10.73
N ALA A 254 26.75 -5.97 11.40
CA ALA A 254 26.97 -7.26 10.74
C ALA A 254 25.82 -7.64 9.79
N LEU A 255 24.56 -7.41 10.19
CA LEU A 255 23.39 -7.67 9.35
C LEU A 255 23.31 -6.72 8.15
N LYS A 256 23.76 -5.46 8.31
CA LYS A 256 23.85 -4.50 7.20
C LYS A 256 24.91 -4.91 6.17
N ASP A 257 26.05 -5.41 6.64
CA ASP A 257 27.15 -5.86 5.77
C ASP A 257 26.88 -7.23 5.14
N GLN A 258 25.99 -8.04 5.73
CA GLN A 258 25.63 -9.38 5.27
C GLN A 258 24.10 -9.52 5.15
N PRO A 259 23.49 -9.01 4.08
CA PRO A 259 22.03 -9.07 3.87
C PRO A 259 21.44 -10.48 3.92
N ASP A 260 22.22 -11.50 3.59
CA ASP A 260 21.81 -12.90 3.68
C ASP A 260 21.54 -13.35 5.13
N LEU A 261 22.28 -12.80 6.11
CA LEU A 261 22.02 -13.05 7.53
C LEU A 261 20.71 -12.40 7.98
N LEU A 262 20.34 -11.26 7.38
CA LEU A 262 19.06 -10.61 7.68
C LEU A 262 17.89 -11.50 7.25
N ARG A 263 17.94 -12.13 6.08
CA ARG A 263 16.90 -13.07 5.62
C ARG A 263 16.77 -14.31 6.49
N GLN A 264 17.87 -14.76 7.10
CA GLN A 264 17.84 -15.86 8.07
C GLN A 264 17.20 -15.44 9.41
N THR A 265 17.37 -14.17 9.78
CA THR A 265 16.86 -13.59 11.04
C THR A 265 15.40 -13.16 10.92
N VAL A 266 15.01 -12.60 9.77
CA VAL A 266 13.66 -12.13 9.45
C VAL A 266 13.13 -12.96 8.28
N ARG A 267 12.23 -13.89 8.56
CA ARG A 267 11.67 -14.78 7.55
C ARG A 267 10.48 -14.13 6.85
N GLN A 268 10.56 -14.05 5.52
CA GLN A 268 9.45 -13.72 4.64
C GLN A 268 8.90 -15.00 4.00
N GLU A 269 7.59 -15.10 3.79
CA GLU A 269 7.00 -16.23 3.06
C GLU A 269 7.53 -16.24 1.62
N SER A 270 8.05 -17.40 1.18
CA SER A 270 8.59 -17.53 -0.16
C SER A 270 7.50 -17.59 -1.23
N GLY A 271 7.83 -17.09 -2.42
CA GLY A 271 7.02 -17.18 -3.63
C GLY A 271 6.35 -15.87 -4.05
N THR A 272 5.79 -15.89 -5.26
CA THR A 272 5.04 -14.78 -5.83
C THR A 272 3.57 -15.14 -6.03
N ARG A 273 2.74 -14.11 -6.23
CA ARG A 273 1.33 -14.24 -6.62
C ARG A 273 1.08 -13.41 -7.88
N PRO A 274 0.07 -13.77 -8.71
CA PRO A 274 -0.45 -12.86 -9.71
C PRO A 274 -0.82 -11.51 -9.09
N ALA A 275 -0.46 -10.40 -9.73
CA ALA A 275 -0.78 -9.06 -9.23
C ALA A 275 -1.77 -8.36 -10.16
N CYS A 276 -2.75 -7.66 -9.58
CA CYS A 276 -3.71 -6.86 -10.33
C CYS A 276 -3.00 -5.84 -11.23
N ALA A 277 -3.66 -5.47 -12.33
CA ALA A 277 -3.27 -4.31 -13.12
C ALA A 277 -3.64 -3.04 -12.35
N LEU A 278 -2.64 -2.23 -11.98
CA LEU A 278 -2.89 -1.03 -11.19
C LEU A 278 -2.89 0.24 -12.05
N PRO A 279 -3.62 1.29 -11.63
CA PRO A 279 -3.71 2.55 -12.36
C PRO A 279 -2.57 3.54 -12.07
N TYR A 280 -1.42 3.06 -11.57
CA TYR A 280 -0.34 3.91 -11.11
C TYR A 280 0.68 4.22 -12.20
N GLU A 281 1.08 5.48 -12.32
CA GLU A 281 2.17 5.92 -13.18
C GLU A 281 3.07 6.87 -12.37
N LEU A 282 3.87 6.30 -11.46
CA LEU A 282 4.56 7.08 -10.42
C LEU A 282 5.97 7.50 -10.83
N TYR A 283 6.30 8.75 -10.54
CA TYR A 283 7.60 9.34 -10.80
C TYR A 283 8.10 10.13 -9.59
N CYS A 284 9.42 10.15 -9.46
CA CYS A 284 10.14 11.05 -8.60
C CYS A 284 11.47 11.26 -9.30
N ASP A 285 11.68 12.46 -9.82
CA ASP A 285 12.94 12.89 -10.40
C ASP A 285 13.73 13.60 -9.32
N GLY A 286 15.03 13.32 -9.18
CA GLY A 286 15.80 13.86 -8.07
C GLY A 286 17.27 14.10 -8.40
N GLY A 287 17.86 14.97 -7.60
CA GLY A 287 19.27 15.37 -7.65
C GLY A 287 19.43 16.82 -7.20
N ILE A 288 20.68 17.27 -7.14
CA ILE A 288 20.97 18.66 -6.78
C ILE A 288 20.52 19.65 -7.88
N ASP A 289 19.94 20.76 -7.43
CA ASP A 289 19.83 22.00 -8.18
C ASP A 289 21.09 22.84 -7.93
N VAL A 290 22.05 22.76 -8.86
CA VAL A 290 23.34 23.44 -8.77
C VAL A 290 23.19 24.98 -8.81
N GLU A 291 22.12 25.50 -9.43
CA GLU A 291 21.91 26.95 -9.53
C GLU A 291 21.53 27.55 -8.17
N HIS A 292 20.66 26.85 -7.44
CA HIS A 292 20.16 27.30 -6.14
C HIS A 292 20.89 26.69 -4.95
N GLY A 293 21.78 25.71 -5.17
CA GLY A 293 22.51 25.01 -4.11
C GLY A 293 21.57 24.21 -3.20
N GLN A 294 20.44 23.78 -3.73
CA GLN A 294 19.39 23.09 -2.99
C GLN A 294 19.11 21.75 -3.64
N VAL A 295 18.45 20.88 -2.90
CA VAL A 295 18.03 19.61 -3.46
C VAL A 295 16.60 19.70 -3.95
N SER A 296 16.38 19.22 -5.17
CA SER A 296 15.09 19.25 -5.84
C SER A 296 14.63 17.83 -6.14
N LEU A 297 13.44 17.52 -5.63
CA LEU A 297 12.63 16.39 -6.06
C LEU A 297 11.46 16.90 -6.89
N THR A 298 11.08 16.17 -7.93
CA THR A 298 9.82 16.39 -8.66
C THR A 298 8.99 15.12 -8.56
N LEU A 299 8.00 15.12 -7.68
CA LEU A 299 7.03 14.04 -7.50
C LEU A 299 6.00 14.09 -8.64
N GLY A 300 5.53 12.95 -9.12
CA GLY A 300 4.54 12.90 -10.20
C GLY A 300 3.68 11.64 -10.19
N ALA A 301 2.41 11.82 -10.55
CA ALA A 301 1.50 10.73 -10.89
C ALA A 301 0.98 10.98 -12.32
N GLY A 302 1.55 10.28 -13.30
CA GLY A 302 1.24 10.46 -14.72
C GLY A 302 -0.13 9.92 -15.11
N GLN A 303 -0.55 10.29 -16.31
CA GLN A 303 -1.80 9.83 -16.94
C GLN A 303 -1.59 9.35 -18.39
N SER A 304 -0.34 9.24 -18.82
CA SER A 304 0.02 8.92 -20.20
C SER A 304 -0.31 7.46 -20.56
N VAL A 305 -0.20 6.56 -19.58
CA VAL A 305 -0.44 5.12 -19.76
C VAL A 305 -1.90 4.75 -19.52
N HIS A 306 -2.50 5.33 -18.48
CA HIS A 306 -3.80 4.90 -17.97
C HIS A 306 -4.95 5.84 -18.33
N GLY A 307 -4.67 7.04 -18.85
CA GLY A 307 -5.68 8.04 -19.20
C GLY A 307 -6.57 8.38 -18.00
N GLU A 308 -7.89 8.42 -18.23
CA GLU A 308 -8.89 8.70 -17.19
C GLU A 308 -8.90 7.67 -16.05
N ARG A 309 -8.31 6.49 -16.24
CA ARG A 309 -8.19 5.49 -15.17
C ARG A 309 -6.99 5.72 -14.27
N ALA A 310 -6.09 6.66 -14.60
CA ALA A 310 -4.91 6.94 -13.79
C ALA A 310 -5.29 7.33 -12.36
N ALA A 311 -4.49 6.88 -11.40
CA ALA A 311 -4.67 7.22 -10.00
C ALA A 311 -3.57 8.19 -9.54
N GLY A 312 -3.95 9.10 -8.64
CA GLY A 312 -2.99 9.85 -7.86
C GLY A 312 -2.30 8.93 -6.84
N ALA A 313 -1.28 9.46 -6.19
CA ALA A 313 -0.55 8.72 -5.16
C ALA A 313 -0.07 9.62 -4.03
N PRO A 314 0.00 9.08 -2.80
CA PRO A 314 0.71 9.71 -1.72
C PRO A 314 2.20 9.34 -1.78
N PHE A 315 3.05 10.24 -1.32
CA PHE A 315 4.49 10.06 -1.20
C PHE A 315 4.92 10.41 0.21
N ASN A 316 5.58 9.49 0.90
CA ASN A 316 6.29 9.77 2.14
C ASN A 316 7.74 10.10 1.79
N VAL A 317 8.21 11.27 2.19
CA VAL A 317 9.58 11.74 1.97
C VAL A 317 10.28 11.83 3.32
N TYR A 318 11.39 11.12 3.45
CA TYR A 318 12.22 11.10 4.66
C TYR A 318 13.55 11.76 4.35
N ASP A 319 13.81 12.89 4.99
CA ASP A 319 15.06 13.64 4.92
C ASP A 319 15.92 13.30 6.13
N TYR A 320 16.92 12.44 5.92
CA TYR A 320 17.83 11.97 6.96
C TYR A 320 18.93 12.99 7.20
N ARG A 321 19.14 13.31 8.47
CA ARG A 321 20.07 14.35 8.93
C ARG A 321 21.02 13.78 9.97
N ASP A 322 22.14 14.47 10.18
CA ASP A 322 23.13 14.10 11.19
C ASP A 322 23.58 12.62 11.08
N GLY A 323 23.84 12.17 9.85
CA GLY A 323 24.20 10.77 9.57
C GLY A 323 23.09 9.75 9.90
N GLY A 324 21.83 10.18 9.83
CA GLY A 324 20.65 9.35 10.11
C GLY A 324 20.23 9.31 11.58
N ARG A 325 20.81 10.17 12.44
CA ARG A 325 20.39 10.31 13.85
C ARG A 325 19.18 11.21 14.03
N ASP A 326 18.93 12.09 13.06
CA ASP A 326 17.75 12.92 12.97
C ASP A 326 17.07 12.73 11.61
N MET A 327 15.78 13.04 11.54
CA MET A 327 15.01 12.88 10.31
C MET A 327 13.81 13.82 10.30
N GLN A 328 13.61 14.51 9.17
CA GLN A 328 12.34 15.16 8.89
C GLN A 328 11.50 14.28 7.96
N ALA A 329 10.31 13.90 8.42
CA ALA A 329 9.31 13.23 7.60
C ALA A 329 8.34 14.24 7.00
N GLY A 330 7.99 14.05 5.73
CA GLY A 330 6.93 14.80 5.08
C GLY A 330 5.99 13.92 4.25
N THR A 331 4.73 14.30 4.19
CA THR A 331 3.69 13.58 3.44
C THR A 331 3.16 14.44 2.29
N TYR A 332 3.18 13.89 1.09
CA TYR A 332 2.83 14.61 -0.12
C TYR A 332 1.74 13.86 -0.86
N ALA A 333 0.78 14.57 -1.44
CA ALA A 333 -0.30 13.96 -2.21
C ALA A 333 -0.32 14.55 -3.61
N VAL A 334 -0.18 13.70 -4.64
CA VAL A 334 -0.17 14.15 -6.04
C VAL A 334 -1.34 13.50 -6.77
N ALA A 335 -2.23 14.31 -7.32
CA ALA A 335 -3.34 13.83 -8.14
C ALA A 335 -2.84 13.22 -9.46
N ALA A 336 -3.66 12.36 -10.07
CA ALA A 336 -3.40 11.87 -11.41
C ALA A 336 -3.27 13.04 -12.41
N GLY A 337 -2.22 13.03 -13.21
CA GLY A 337 -1.86 14.08 -14.16
C GLY A 337 -0.97 15.19 -13.58
N ASP A 338 -0.83 15.29 -12.26
CA ASP A 338 -0.08 16.36 -11.63
C ASP A 338 1.41 16.02 -11.44
N ARG A 339 2.18 17.09 -11.23
CA ARG A 339 3.56 17.07 -10.73
C ARG A 339 3.69 18.08 -9.60
N MET A 340 4.65 17.82 -8.71
CA MET A 340 4.93 18.70 -7.59
C MET A 340 6.41 18.70 -7.28
N ASP A 341 7.02 19.89 -7.32
CA ASP A 341 8.38 20.07 -6.87
C ASP A 341 8.44 20.10 -5.34
N VAL A 342 9.47 19.50 -4.77
CA VAL A 342 9.77 19.49 -3.34
C VAL A 342 11.23 19.88 -3.20
N THR A 343 11.48 20.89 -2.39
CA THR A 343 12.81 21.42 -2.17
C THR A 343 13.21 21.18 -0.73
N LEU A 344 14.39 20.59 -0.55
CA LEU A 344 14.90 20.22 0.76
C LEU A 344 16.26 20.92 0.96
N PRO A 345 16.47 21.57 2.13
CA PRO A 345 17.77 22.15 2.44
C PRO A 345 18.78 21.01 2.69
N PRO A 346 20.00 21.07 2.13
CA PRO A 346 21.03 20.09 2.48
C PRO A 346 21.43 20.24 3.96
N ALA A 347 21.60 19.11 4.66
CA ALA A 347 22.10 19.08 6.04
C ALA A 347 23.60 18.76 6.02
N ASP A 348 24.44 19.68 6.53
CA ASP A 348 25.91 19.52 6.57
C ASP A 348 26.56 19.15 5.22
N GLY A 349 25.96 19.59 4.12
CA GLY A 349 26.42 19.31 2.75
C GLY A 349 26.17 17.88 2.25
N LEU A 350 25.60 16.99 3.09
CA LEU A 350 25.10 15.69 2.69
C LEU A 350 23.59 15.78 2.43
N TYR A 351 23.19 15.30 1.26
CA TYR A 351 21.81 15.00 0.94
C TYR A 351 21.60 13.51 1.18
N ASP A 352 20.57 13.12 1.94
CA ASP A 352 20.19 11.72 2.16
C ASP A 352 18.68 11.62 2.30
N VAL A 353 17.99 11.37 1.19
CA VAL A 353 16.53 11.35 1.15
C VAL A 353 16.01 10.04 0.60
N ALA A 354 15.02 9.48 1.30
CA ALA A 354 14.21 8.37 0.85
C ALA A 354 12.79 8.83 0.50
N VAL A 355 12.24 8.31 -0.61
CA VAL A 355 10.86 8.56 -1.04
C VAL A 355 10.14 7.23 -1.20
N HIS A 356 9.00 7.08 -0.54
CA HIS A 356 8.15 5.90 -0.62
C HIS A 356 6.79 6.27 -1.20
N ALA A 357 6.25 5.41 -2.06
CA ALA A 357 4.87 5.48 -2.52
C ALA A 357 4.30 4.05 -2.70
N PRO A 358 2.98 3.89 -2.93
CA PRO A 358 2.36 2.57 -3.05
C PRO A 358 3.01 1.64 -4.08
N ASN A 359 2.71 0.34 -3.94
CA ASN A 359 3.13 -0.70 -4.88
C ASN A 359 4.66 -0.78 -5.08
N GLY A 360 5.42 -0.66 -4.00
CA GLY A 360 6.88 -0.83 -4.00
C GLY A 360 7.66 0.31 -4.66
N PHE A 361 7.01 1.44 -4.95
CA PHE A 361 7.72 2.60 -5.45
C PHE A 361 8.67 3.16 -4.39
N TYR A 362 9.95 3.25 -4.74
CA TYR A 362 11.01 3.67 -3.83
C TYR A 362 12.08 4.49 -4.53
N ARG A 363 12.54 5.56 -3.87
CA ARG A 363 13.73 6.30 -4.29
C ARG A 363 14.66 6.52 -3.11
N VAL A 364 15.95 6.46 -3.37
CA VAL A 364 16.99 7.05 -2.51
C VAL A 364 17.79 8.02 -3.34
N TYR A 365 18.09 9.16 -2.77
CA TYR A 365 19.09 10.05 -3.30
C TYR A 365 20.01 10.46 -2.15
N ARG A 366 21.23 9.95 -2.21
CA ARG A 366 22.28 10.25 -1.25
C ARG A 366 23.52 10.73 -1.96
N GLU A 367 23.95 11.96 -1.71
CA GLU A 367 25.16 12.53 -2.29
C GLU A 367 25.65 13.77 -1.54
N HIS A 368 26.95 14.07 -1.64
CA HIS A 368 27.48 15.35 -1.18
C HIS A 368 27.29 16.43 -2.24
N ALA A 369 26.61 17.51 -1.86
CA ALA A 369 26.20 18.59 -2.76
C ALA A 369 27.37 19.32 -3.45
N ASP A 370 28.55 19.31 -2.84
CA ASP A 370 29.78 19.93 -3.34
C ASP A 370 30.65 18.97 -4.16
N ARG A 371 30.36 17.67 -4.15
CA ARG A 371 31.18 16.62 -4.81
C ARG A 371 30.52 16.06 -6.05
N VAL A 372 29.23 15.71 -5.94
CA VAL A 372 28.46 15.08 -7.01
C VAL A 372 27.28 15.97 -7.36
N ALA A 373 27.06 16.16 -8.66
CA ALA A 373 25.97 16.97 -9.19
C ALA A 373 25.14 16.18 -10.20
N LEU A 374 24.64 15.02 -9.78
CA LEU A 374 23.89 14.13 -10.66
C LEU A 374 22.39 14.33 -10.49
N ARG A 375 21.70 14.65 -11.58
CA ARG A 375 20.25 14.47 -11.67
C ARG A 375 19.96 13.12 -12.32
N SER A 376 19.20 12.27 -11.62
CA SER A 376 18.77 10.97 -12.14
C SER A 376 17.25 10.86 -12.17
N THR A 377 16.72 10.48 -13.33
CA THR A 377 15.28 10.33 -13.56
C THR A 377 14.98 8.95 -14.11
N CYS A 378 13.79 8.42 -13.80
CA CYS A 378 13.34 7.11 -14.28
C CYS A 378 11.92 7.23 -14.81
N HIS A 379 11.75 7.15 -16.12
CA HIS A 379 10.47 7.30 -16.80
C HIS A 379 10.12 6.04 -17.58
N TYR A 380 8.84 5.79 -17.81
CA TYR A 380 8.43 4.66 -18.63
C TYR A 380 8.84 4.87 -20.09
N ASP A 381 9.41 3.85 -20.72
CA ASP A 381 9.72 3.88 -22.15
C ASP A 381 8.45 3.57 -22.94
N VAL A 382 7.63 4.59 -23.17
CA VAL A 382 6.34 4.47 -23.89
C VAL A 382 6.43 4.94 -25.35
N GLY A 383 7.63 4.94 -25.95
CA GLY A 383 7.86 5.43 -27.32
C GLY A 383 7.41 4.48 -28.45
N GLY A 384 6.49 4.96 -29.30
CA GLY A 384 6.24 4.44 -30.67
C GLY A 384 5.31 3.23 -30.80
N LYS A 385 4.74 3.02 -32.01
CA LYS A 385 3.90 1.86 -32.37
C LYS A 385 4.69 0.55 -32.18
N GLY A 386 4.68 -0.01 -30.96
CA GLY A 386 5.04 -1.39 -30.68
C GLY A 386 6.27 -1.70 -29.82
N LYS A 387 6.93 -0.76 -29.13
CA LYS A 387 8.06 -1.10 -28.23
C LYS A 387 8.12 -0.24 -26.97
N GLY A 388 7.21 -0.51 -26.02
CA GLY A 388 7.30 -0.02 -24.64
C GLY A 388 7.22 -1.17 -23.64
N ARG A 389 8.37 -1.66 -23.18
CA ARG A 389 8.48 -2.84 -22.29
C ARG A 389 9.40 -2.58 -21.10
N GLY A 390 9.64 -1.32 -20.75
CA GLY A 390 10.53 -1.01 -19.66
C GLY A 390 10.69 0.48 -19.41
N ILE A 391 11.84 0.86 -18.89
CA ILE A 391 12.11 2.22 -18.40
C ILE A 391 13.29 2.86 -19.12
N VAL A 392 13.28 4.18 -19.14
CA VAL A 392 14.41 5.03 -19.52
C VAL A 392 14.97 5.67 -18.25
N LEU A 393 16.17 5.25 -17.88
CA LEU A 393 16.99 5.93 -16.89
C LEU A 393 17.75 7.06 -17.59
N SER A 394 17.52 8.31 -17.18
CA SER A 394 18.27 9.46 -17.69
C SER A 394 19.17 10.03 -16.61
N LEU A 395 20.45 10.15 -16.94
CA LEU A 395 21.50 10.61 -16.05
C LEU A 395 22.07 11.91 -16.60
N THR A 396 22.02 12.98 -15.81
CA THR A 396 22.53 14.29 -16.20
C THR A 396 23.53 14.78 -15.17
N ASN A 397 24.79 14.92 -15.59
CA ASN A 397 25.85 15.51 -14.76
C ASN A 397 25.79 17.03 -14.91
N ALA A 398 25.29 17.74 -13.91
CA ALA A 398 25.28 19.21 -13.89
C ALA A 398 26.64 19.82 -13.49
N GLY A 399 27.60 18.98 -13.08
CA GLY A 399 28.94 19.37 -12.65
C GLY A 399 29.85 19.85 -13.78
N LYS A 400 30.97 20.44 -13.37
CA LYS A 400 32.01 21.01 -14.27
C LYS A 400 33.11 20.01 -14.63
N ALA A 401 33.16 18.86 -13.98
CA ALA A 401 34.09 17.77 -14.25
C ALA A 401 33.34 16.54 -14.79
N PRO A 402 34.01 15.64 -15.53
CA PRO A 402 33.45 14.32 -15.82
C PRO A 402 33.11 13.56 -14.54
N LEU A 403 32.07 12.73 -14.58
CA LEU A 403 31.61 11.91 -13.46
C LEU A 403 31.51 10.45 -13.92
N THR A 404 32.19 9.55 -13.19
CA THR A 404 32.04 8.11 -13.39
C THR A 404 30.87 7.60 -12.55
N VAL A 405 29.83 7.07 -13.20
CA VAL A 405 28.67 6.43 -12.54
C VAL A 405 28.69 4.94 -12.83
N GLN A 406 28.61 4.14 -11.79
CA GLN A 406 28.35 2.72 -11.87
C GLN A 406 26.87 2.46 -11.59
N TYR A 407 26.27 1.52 -12.31
CA TYR A 407 24.89 1.10 -12.06
C TYR A 407 24.74 -0.42 -12.06
N ARG A 408 23.76 -0.88 -11.29
CA ARG A 408 23.33 -2.28 -11.20
C ARG A 408 21.80 -2.35 -11.20
N VAL A 409 21.24 -3.39 -11.83
CA VAL A 409 19.80 -3.68 -11.80
C VAL A 409 19.57 -4.95 -10.96
N GLY A 410 18.89 -4.81 -9.83
CA GLY A 410 18.74 -5.84 -8.79
C GLY A 410 20.06 -6.20 -8.10
N ASP A 411 19.99 -6.89 -6.96
CA ASP A 411 21.18 -7.23 -6.15
C ASP A 411 22.21 -8.09 -6.89
N ALA A 412 21.73 -9.04 -7.70
CA ALA A 412 22.57 -10.00 -8.43
C ALA A 412 22.98 -9.53 -9.85
N GLY A 413 22.59 -8.31 -10.26
CA GLY A 413 22.90 -7.79 -11.59
C GLY A 413 24.40 -7.52 -11.79
N PRO A 414 24.90 -7.56 -13.04
CA PRO A 414 26.27 -7.14 -13.34
C PRO A 414 26.43 -5.64 -13.11
N LEU A 415 27.56 -5.24 -12.51
CA LEU A 415 27.94 -3.84 -12.38
C LEU A 415 28.38 -3.29 -13.74
N ARG A 416 27.81 -2.15 -14.15
CA ARG A 416 28.10 -1.48 -15.41
C ARG A 416 28.57 -0.05 -15.15
N THR A 417 29.41 0.49 -16.03
CA THR A 417 30.00 1.83 -15.86
C THR A 417 29.60 2.75 -17.00
N VAL A 418 29.28 4.00 -16.68
CA VAL A 418 29.03 5.10 -17.61
C VAL A 418 29.88 6.28 -17.18
N VAL A 419 30.57 6.92 -18.13
CA VAL A 419 31.31 8.16 -17.87
C VAL A 419 30.52 9.31 -18.48
N LEU A 420 29.97 10.17 -17.62
CA LEU A 420 29.28 11.38 -18.02
C LEU A 420 30.30 12.50 -18.18
N LYS A 421 30.34 13.15 -19.35
CA LYS A 421 31.13 14.38 -19.52
C LYS A 421 30.61 15.46 -18.56
N ALA A 422 31.43 16.50 -18.30
CA ALA A 422 30.95 17.70 -17.65
C ALA A 422 29.72 18.25 -18.40
N ARG A 423 28.63 18.57 -17.70
CA ARG A 423 27.34 18.99 -18.30
C ARG A 423 26.76 17.95 -19.27
N GLY A 424 27.20 16.70 -19.16
CA GLY A 424 26.84 15.60 -20.04
C GLY A 424 25.56 14.92 -19.62
N HIS A 425 24.95 14.24 -20.58
CA HIS A 425 23.71 13.50 -20.41
C HIS A 425 23.82 12.12 -21.06
N GLN A 426 23.21 11.11 -20.44
CA GLN A 426 23.11 9.76 -20.97
C GLN A 426 21.74 9.16 -20.64
N GLU A 427 21.10 8.55 -21.65
CA GLU A 427 19.96 7.68 -21.46
C GLU A 427 20.38 6.21 -21.46
N ILE A 428 19.76 5.42 -20.58
CA ILE A 428 19.92 3.97 -20.50
C ILE A 428 18.52 3.37 -20.53
N ARG A 429 18.23 2.56 -21.56
CA ARG A 429 16.96 1.84 -21.69
C ARG A 429 17.09 0.45 -21.05
N LEU A 430 16.16 0.13 -20.17
CA LEU A 430 16.12 -1.16 -19.47
C LEU A 430 14.83 -1.89 -19.82
N ASP A 431 14.96 -3.09 -20.39
CA ASP A 431 13.81 -3.99 -20.62
C ASP A 431 13.46 -4.70 -19.31
N LEU A 432 12.18 -4.63 -18.92
CA LEU A 432 11.67 -5.19 -17.67
C LEU A 432 10.82 -6.45 -17.88
N SER A 433 10.80 -7.00 -19.10
CA SER A 433 10.04 -8.20 -19.42
C SER A 433 10.46 -9.42 -18.58
N ALA A 434 11.76 -9.56 -18.29
CA ALA A 434 12.30 -10.65 -17.48
C ALA A 434 12.01 -10.52 -15.98
N SER A 435 11.70 -9.32 -15.50
CA SER A 435 11.43 -9.01 -14.09
C SER A 435 9.95 -8.73 -13.82
N HIS A 436 9.06 -9.17 -14.70
CA HIS A 436 7.61 -8.93 -14.55
C HIS A 436 7.24 -7.45 -14.37
N GLN A 437 8.00 -6.56 -15.04
CA GLN A 437 7.88 -5.10 -14.98
C GLN A 437 8.41 -4.44 -13.70
N TRP A 438 9.03 -5.19 -12.79
CA TRP A 438 9.72 -4.65 -11.63
C TRP A 438 11.11 -4.14 -12.01
N TYR A 439 11.55 -3.08 -11.35
CA TYR A 439 12.90 -2.54 -11.49
C TYR A 439 13.43 -2.10 -10.13
N ASP A 440 14.72 -2.29 -9.94
CA ASP A 440 15.50 -1.79 -8.82
C ASP A 440 16.87 -1.44 -9.36
N VAL A 441 17.16 -0.15 -9.51
CA VAL A 441 18.41 0.33 -10.08
C VAL A 441 19.18 1.08 -9.00
N THR A 442 20.37 0.58 -8.67
CA THR A 442 21.31 1.29 -7.78
C THR A 442 22.40 1.96 -8.62
N LEU A 443 22.63 3.24 -8.36
CA LEU A 443 23.71 4.05 -8.92
C LEU A 443 24.73 4.37 -7.82
N THR A 444 26.02 4.19 -8.11
CA THR A 444 27.14 4.51 -7.22
C THR A 444 28.30 5.10 -8.03
N SER A 445 29.38 5.50 -7.37
CA SER A 445 30.60 5.97 -8.02
C SER A 445 31.81 5.38 -7.33
N PRO A 446 32.85 4.95 -8.07
CA PRO A 446 34.12 4.58 -7.44
C PRO A 446 34.88 5.80 -6.89
N GLU A 447 34.47 7.03 -7.26
CA GLU A 447 35.13 8.28 -6.89
C GLU A 447 34.52 8.88 -5.59
N ASP A 448 33.30 8.51 -5.24
CA ASP A 448 32.61 8.96 -4.02
C ASP A 448 31.81 7.81 -3.39
N LEU A 449 32.21 7.41 -2.18
CA LEU A 449 31.60 6.31 -1.44
C LEU A 449 30.26 6.68 -0.78
N ASP A 450 29.99 7.98 -0.61
CA ASP A 450 28.72 8.48 -0.06
C ASP A 450 27.66 8.63 -1.16
N PHE A 451 28.05 8.67 -2.44
CA PHE A 451 27.13 8.75 -3.57
C PHE A 451 26.37 7.44 -3.78
N ARG A 452 25.05 7.50 -3.59
CA ARG A 452 24.12 6.42 -3.85
C ARG A 452 22.75 6.93 -4.26
N HIS A 453 22.30 6.62 -5.47
CA HIS A 453 20.90 6.75 -5.85
C HIS A 453 20.27 5.36 -6.01
N VAL A 454 19.04 5.17 -5.55
CA VAL A 454 18.25 3.95 -5.75
C VAL A 454 16.95 4.32 -6.43
N LEU A 455 16.59 3.61 -7.49
CA LEU A 455 15.38 3.81 -8.28
C LEU A 455 14.63 2.48 -8.34
N GLY A 456 13.72 2.27 -7.39
CA GLY A 456 12.92 1.04 -7.25
C GLY A 456 11.44 1.23 -7.58
N GLY A 457 10.81 0.22 -8.16
CA GLY A 457 9.36 0.22 -8.37
C GLY A 457 8.91 -0.74 -9.46
N ARG A 458 7.71 -0.49 -9.96
CA ARG A 458 7.09 -1.28 -11.03
C ARG A 458 6.59 -0.39 -12.14
N MET A 459 6.76 -0.84 -13.39
CA MET A 459 6.09 -0.28 -14.55
C MET A 459 4.69 -0.89 -14.67
N GLU A 460 3.65 -0.11 -14.41
CA GLU A 460 2.28 -0.58 -14.66
C GLU A 460 1.94 -0.48 -16.14
N THR A 461 1.52 -1.59 -16.71
CA THR A 461 1.22 -1.71 -18.16
C THR A 461 -0.27 -1.89 -18.43
N GLY A 462 -1.10 -1.82 -17.38
CA GLY A 462 -2.52 -2.15 -17.45
C GLY A 462 -2.80 -3.65 -17.60
N LYS A 463 -1.81 -4.52 -17.37
CA LYS A 463 -1.91 -5.98 -17.44
C LYS A 463 -1.58 -6.61 -16.10
N ILE A 464 -2.16 -7.79 -15.87
CA ILE A 464 -1.82 -8.64 -14.73
C ILE A 464 -0.39 -9.14 -14.90
N THR A 465 0.45 -8.95 -13.88
CA THR A 465 1.82 -9.49 -13.81
C THR A 465 1.99 -10.33 -12.55
N LEU A 466 3.08 -10.16 -11.80
CA LEU A 466 3.36 -10.82 -10.53
C LEU A 466 3.67 -9.77 -9.46
N THR A 467 3.43 -10.14 -8.20
CA THR A 467 4.01 -9.44 -7.03
C THR A 467 5.53 -9.41 -7.14
N ASP A 468 6.17 -8.48 -6.43
CA ASP A 468 7.62 -8.26 -6.51
C ASP A 468 8.41 -9.57 -6.32
N PRO A 469 9.16 -10.03 -7.34
CA PRO A 469 10.00 -11.21 -7.24
C PRO A 469 11.10 -11.10 -6.18
N ALA A 470 11.57 -9.89 -5.85
CA ALA A 470 12.58 -9.69 -4.82
C ALA A 470 12.04 -9.94 -3.40
N MET A 471 10.73 -9.78 -3.20
CA MET A 471 10.03 -10.09 -1.96
C MET A 471 9.69 -11.58 -1.80
N ALA A 472 9.98 -12.41 -2.79
CA ALA A 472 9.59 -13.82 -2.82
C ALA A 472 10.48 -14.77 -2.00
N GLY A 473 11.32 -14.24 -1.09
CA GLY A 473 12.23 -15.00 -0.23
C GLY A 473 13.53 -15.39 -0.92
#